data_AF-A0A920R429-F1
#
_entry.id   AF-A0A920R429-F1
#
_cell.length_a   1.000
_cell.length_b   1.000
_cell.length_c   1.000
_cell.angle_alpha   90.00
_cell.angle_beta   90.00
_cell.angle_gamma   90.00
#
_symmetry.space_group_name_H-M   'P 1'
#
loop_
_entity.id
_entity.type
_entity.pdbx_description
1 polymer ?
#
loop_
_entity_poly.entity_id
_entity_poly.type
_entity_poly.pdbx_seq_one_letter_code
_entity_poly.pdbx_strand_id
1 'polypeptide(L)'
;MNNNRPLLSIGHMTYLNSEVFYWRLSKTSFNLVPMPPRAMAAALERGDLAAGPLPIAEILRMNGQVRSLGNLGVSSHGAAKSVFLFSRVPVEKLSGRNVAVTSHTATSIQLLRVLFKDFWKVSDHQFVGVDCSMKLHCGLVILRWSSDLPLITILFTISGLPGRL
;
A
#
# COMPACT_ATOMS: atom_id res chain seq x y z
N MET A 1 28.35 14.83 29.11
CA MET A 1 27.17 14.08 29.62
C MET A 1 26.85 13.01 28.58
N ASN A 2 26.74 11.74 28.99
CA ASN A 2 26.57 10.64 28.03
C ASN A 2 25.07 10.43 27.76
N ASN A 3 24.54 11.08 26.72
CA ASN A 3 23.11 11.12 26.41
C ASN A 3 22.62 9.82 25.75
N ASN A 4 22.74 8.71 26.46
CA ASN A 4 22.43 7.36 25.98
C ASN A 4 20.92 7.07 25.96
N ARG A 5 20.13 7.98 25.35
CA ARG A 5 18.73 7.70 25.02
C ARG A 5 18.69 6.66 23.89
N PRO A 6 17.81 5.64 23.96
CA PRO A 6 17.68 4.69 22.86
C PRO A 6 17.27 5.41 21.57
N LEU A 7 17.87 5.02 20.45
CA LEU A 7 17.52 5.58 19.14
C LEU A 7 16.07 5.26 18.81
N LEU A 8 15.35 6.23 18.26
CA LEU A 8 13.95 6.06 17.92
C LEU A 8 13.81 5.05 16.77
N SER A 9 13.06 3.97 16.99
CA SER A 9 12.84 2.92 15.99
C SER A 9 11.84 3.37 14.92
N ILE A 10 12.30 3.37 13.66
CA ILE A 10 11.55 3.77 12.48
C ILE A 10 11.47 2.58 11.52
N GLY A 11 10.27 2.25 11.05
CA GLY A 11 10.08 1.18 10.08
C GLY A 11 10.68 1.54 8.72
N HIS A 12 11.58 0.70 8.20
CA HIS A 12 12.19 0.83 6.89
C HIS A 12 11.51 -0.11 5.89
N MET A 13 10.70 0.46 5.00
CA MET A 13 10.03 -0.26 3.91
C MET A 13 10.96 -0.30 2.70
N THR A 14 11.53 -1.48 2.45
CA THR A 14 12.61 -1.76 1.46
C THR A 14 12.19 -1.71 -0.01
N TYR A 15 11.10 -1.01 -0.35
CA TYR A 15 10.67 -0.81 -1.73
C TYR A 15 11.28 0.47 -2.31
N LEU A 16 11.77 0.42 -3.55
CA LEU A 16 12.42 1.55 -4.22
C LEU A 16 11.57 2.83 -4.27
N ASN A 17 10.23 2.70 -4.35
CA ASN A 17 9.29 3.83 -4.32
C ASN A 17 9.20 4.53 -2.94
N SER A 18 9.81 3.95 -1.91
CA SER A 18 9.77 4.40 -0.51
C SER A 18 11.12 4.91 -0.02
N GLU A 19 12.23 4.64 -0.74
CA GLU A 19 13.59 5.09 -0.37
C GLU A 19 13.70 6.62 -0.21
N VAL A 20 12.86 7.37 -0.92
CA VAL A 20 12.73 8.83 -0.82
C VAL A 20 12.47 9.33 0.60
N PHE A 21 11.80 8.55 1.46
CA PHE A 21 11.53 8.93 2.85
C PHE A 21 12.78 8.88 3.74
N TYR A 22 13.77 8.05 3.40
CA TYR A 22 14.96 7.84 4.22
C TYR A 22 16.19 8.60 3.72
N TRP A 23 16.16 9.16 2.50
CA TRP A 23 17.27 9.92 1.90
C TRP A 23 17.80 11.08 2.77
N ARG A 24 16.93 11.69 3.59
CA ARG A 24 17.30 12.76 4.54
C ARG A 24 17.24 12.33 6.02
N LEU A 25 16.98 11.06 6.33
CA LEU A 25 17.01 10.57 7.71
C LEU A 25 18.44 10.29 8.16
N SER A 26 18.82 10.87 9.31
CA SER A 26 20.14 10.65 9.91
C SER A 26 20.27 9.22 10.43
N LYS A 27 21.11 8.41 9.76
CA LYS A 27 21.36 7.01 10.12
C LYS A 27 22.01 6.80 11.49
N THR A 28 22.51 7.87 12.13
CA THR A 28 23.05 7.86 13.50
C THR A 28 22.06 8.36 14.56
N SER A 29 20.88 8.83 14.15
CA SER A 29 19.86 9.41 15.04
C SER A 29 18.57 8.58 15.14
N PHE A 30 18.41 7.58 14.27
CA PHE A 30 17.25 6.70 14.17
C PHE A 30 17.67 5.26 13.95
N ASN A 31 16.96 4.32 14.57
CA ASN A 31 17.11 2.89 14.31
C ASN A 31 16.19 2.49 13.16
N LEU A 32 16.74 2.26 11.96
CA LEU A 32 15.97 1.85 10.79
C LEU A 32 15.73 0.33 10.80
N VAL A 33 14.49 -0.10 11.02
CA VAL A 33 14.11 -1.52 11.16
C VAL A 33 13.46 -2.03 9.87
N PRO A 34 14.16 -2.84 9.05
CA PRO A 34 13.66 -3.27 7.74
C PRO A 34 12.50 -4.26 7.87
N MET A 35 11.33 -3.94 7.31
CA MET A 35 10.15 -4.83 7.34
C MET A 35 9.10 -4.53 6.26
N PRO A 36 8.30 -5.52 5.83
CA PRO A 36 7.20 -5.30 4.89
C PRO A 36 6.05 -4.51 5.54
N PRO A 37 5.25 -3.76 4.76
CA PRO A 37 4.23 -2.84 5.29
C PRO A 37 3.21 -3.45 6.25
N ARG A 38 2.80 -4.71 6.05
CA ARG A 38 1.85 -5.41 6.93
C ARG A 38 2.45 -5.71 8.32
N ALA A 39 3.75 -6.01 8.38
CA ALA A 39 4.47 -6.15 9.65
C ALA A 39 4.64 -4.78 10.32
N MET A 40 4.88 -3.72 9.53
CA MET A 40 5.03 -2.35 10.02
C MET A 40 3.76 -1.81 10.69
N ALA A 41 2.58 -2.10 10.13
CA ALA A 41 1.29 -1.79 10.76
C ALA A 41 1.17 -2.43 12.15
N ALA A 42 1.36 -3.74 12.24
CA ALA A 42 1.26 -4.48 13.49
C ALA A 42 2.36 -4.08 14.51
N ALA A 43 3.54 -3.66 14.06
CA ALA A 43 4.63 -3.18 14.92
C ALA A 43 4.34 -1.77 15.49
N LEU A 44 3.71 -0.89 14.70
CA LEU A 44 3.24 0.41 15.18
C LEU A 44 2.10 0.27 16.20
N GLU A 45 1.15 -0.65 15.99
CA GLU A 45 0.06 -0.90 16.94
C GLU A 45 0.53 -1.47 18.29
N ARG A 46 1.67 -2.18 18.32
CA ARG A 46 2.29 -2.66 19.57
C ARG A 46 3.19 -1.63 20.25
N GLY A 47 3.55 -0.54 19.56
CA GLY A 47 4.55 0.43 20.03
C GLY A 47 6.01 -0.01 19.84
N ASP A 48 6.28 -1.08 19.07
CA ASP A 48 7.64 -1.53 18.72
C ASP A 48 8.36 -0.52 17.80
N LEU A 49 7.58 0.30 17.09
CA LEU A 49 8.01 1.39 16.23
C LEU A 49 7.34 2.70 16.65
N ALA A 50 8.01 3.82 16.37
CA ALA A 50 7.44 5.16 16.57
C ALA A 50 6.84 5.77 15.29
N ALA A 51 7.38 5.42 14.12
CA ALA A 51 6.85 5.83 12.81
C ALA A 51 7.33 4.89 11.69
N GLY A 52 6.70 5.01 10.52
CA GLY A 52 7.11 4.34 9.28
C GLY A 52 6.05 4.53 8.18
N PRO A 53 6.36 4.30 6.89
CA PRO A 53 5.37 4.44 5.82
C PRO A 53 4.30 3.35 5.89
N LEU A 54 3.09 3.74 6.28
CA LEU A 54 1.94 2.83 6.35
C LEU A 54 1.12 2.78 5.05
N PRO A 55 0.50 1.63 4.73
CA PRO A 55 -0.51 1.56 3.69
C PRO A 55 -1.78 2.31 4.10
N ILE A 56 -2.41 3.04 3.18
CA ILE A 56 -3.62 3.84 3.47
C ILE A 56 -4.77 3.02 4.09
N ALA A 57 -4.93 1.75 3.70
CA ALA A 57 -5.93 0.86 4.29
C ALA A 57 -5.69 0.59 5.79
N GLU A 58 -4.42 0.53 6.23
CA GLU A 58 -4.07 0.36 7.64
C GLU A 58 -4.26 1.68 8.40
N ILE A 59 -3.89 2.82 7.81
CA ILE A 59 -4.13 4.16 8.39
C ILE A 59 -5.62 4.39 8.67
N LEU A 60 -6.49 4.02 7.71
CA LEU A 60 -7.94 4.09 7.87
C LEU A 60 -8.45 3.12 8.95
N ARG A 61 -7.95 1.87 8.98
CA ARG A 61 -8.30 0.86 9.99
C ARG A 61 -7.91 1.30 11.41
N MET A 62 -6.79 2.00 11.56
CA MET A 62 -6.29 2.54 12.82
C MET A 62 -7.09 3.76 13.34
N ASN A 63 -8.05 4.27 12.56
CA ASN A 63 -9.09 5.23 12.99
C ASN A 63 -8.58 6.39 13.88
N GLY A 64 -7.49 7.04 13.46
CA GLY A 64 -6.90 8.20 14.16
C GLY A 64 -5.83 7.89 15.21
N GLN A 65 -5.51 6.62 15.49
CA GLN A 65 -4.37 6.25 16.36
C GLN A 65 -3.00 6.66 15.77
N VAL A 66 -2.93 6.90 14.46
CA VAL A 66 -1.72 7.36 13.75
C VAL A 66 -1.99 8.70 13.04
N ARG A 67 -0.94 9.53 12.94
CA ARG A 67 -0.98 10.84 12.27
C ARG A 67 0.11 10.95 11.21
N SER A 68 -0.20 11.56 10.06
CA SER A 68 0.80 11.79 9.00
C SER A 68 1.89 12.76 9.46
N LEU A 69 3.15 12.44 9.12
CA LEU A 69 4.31 13.31 9.30
C LEU A 69 4.38 14.34 8.15
N GLY A 70 3.40 15.23 8.10
CA GLY A 70 3.23 16.23 7.04
C GLY A 70 2.71 15.63 5.72
N ASN A 71 3.00 16.31 4.61
CA ASN A 71 2.49 15.97 3.28
C ASN A 71 3.39 14.94 2.57
N LEU A 72 3.65 13.80 3.22
CA LEU A 72 4.49 12.72 2.71
C LEU A 72 3.63 11.48 2.38
N GLY A 73 3.84 10.88 1.21
CA GLY A 73 3.18 9.64 0.81
C GLY A 73 3.57 9.18 -0.59
N VAL A 74 3.34 7.89 -0.88
CA VAL A 74 3.51 7.33 -2.23
C VAL A 74 2.15 7.34 -2.93
N SER A 75 2.04 8.12 -4.00
CA SER A 75 0.84 8.20 -4.84
C SER A 75 1.25 8.22 -6.31
N SER A 76 0.27 8.03 -7.21
CA SER A 76 0.45 8.21 -8.64
C SER A 76 -0.80 8.83 -9.23
N HIS A 77 -0.63 9.63 -10.28
CA HIS A 77 -1.71 10.10 -11.14
C HIS A 77 -1.60 9.33 -12.46
N GLY A 78 -2.57 8.45 -12.72
CA GLY A 78 -2.50 7.48 -13.81
C GLY A 78 -1.74 6.20 -13.42
N ALA A 79 -0.89 5.68 -14.31
CA ALA A 79 -0.24 4.38 -14.13
C ALA A 79 0.95 4.44 -13.15
N ALA A 80 0.84 3.75 -12.00
CA ALA A 80 1.89 3.74 -10.98
C ALA A 80 3.13 2.87 -11.30
N LYS A 81 3.16 2.18 -12.45
CA LYS A 81 4.30 1.45 -13.08
C LYS A 81 5.02 0.37 -12.25
N SER A 82 4.70 0.23 -10.98
CA SER A 82 4.92 -0.95 -10.14
C SER A 82 3.73 -1.93 -10.24
N VAL A 83 2.97 -1.78 -11.34
CA VAL A 83 1.58 -2.22 -11.63
C VAL A 83 1.32 -2.05 -13.16
N PHE A 84 0.73 -2.87 -14.07
CA PHE A 84 0.66 -4.29 -14.59
C PHE A 84 -0.20 -5.47 -14.02
N LEU A 85 -1.49 -5.61 -14.37
CA LEU A 85 -2.32 -6.82 -14.09
C LEU A 85 -2.19 -7.81 -15.26
N PHE A 86 -1.82 -9.07 -15.00
CA PHE A 86 -1.64 -10.06 -16.06
C PHE A 86 -2.81 -11.06 -16.14
N SER A 87 -3.42 -11.13 -17.31
CA SER A 87 -4.49 -12.08 -17.64
C SER A 87 -4.35 -12.58 -19.08
N ARG A 88 -4.70 -13.84 -19.33
CA ARG A 88 -4.81 -14.41 -20.69
C ARG A 88 -6.15 -14.11 -21.37
N VAL A 89 -7.08 -13.48 -20.67
CA VAL A 89 -8.42 -13.09 -21.15
C VAL A 89 -8.74 -11.64 -20.73
N PRO A 90 -9.69 -10.95 -21.38
CA PRO A 90 -10.23 -9.69 -20.88
C PRO A 90 -10.68 -9.81 -19.40
N VAL A 91 -10.49 -8.75 -18.60
CA VAL A 91 -10.67 -8.79 -17.14
C VAL A 91 -12.12 -9.12 -16.77
N GLU A 92 -13.06 -8.67 -17.60
CA GLU A 92 -14.50 -8.89 -17.54
C GLU A 92 -14.86 -10.38 -17.67
N LYS A 93 -13.96 -11.21 -18.22
CA LYS A 93 -14.11 -12.67 -18.36
C LYS A 93 -13.47 -13.46 -17.21
N LEU A 94 -13.08 -12.79 -16.11
CA LEU A 94 -12.54 -13.41 -14.90
C LEU A 94 -13.61 -13.80 -13.86
N SER A 95 -14.89 -13.52 -14.09
CA SER A 95 -15.95 -13.96 -13.18
C SER A 95 -15.96 -15.48 -13.03
N GLY A 96 -16.15 -15.97 -11.79
CA GLY A 96 -16.08 -17.40 -11.47
C GLY A 96 -14.68 -18.03 -11.56
N ARG A 97 -13.59 -17.24 -11.67
CA ARG A 97 -12.21 -17.75 -11.79
C ARG A 97 -11.34 -17.47 -10.57
N ASN A 98 -10.30 -18.31 -10.43
CA ASN A 98 -9.23 -18.08 -9.46
C ASN A 98 -8.22 -17.05 -10.00
N VAL A 99 -7.90 -16.05 -9.18
CA VAL A 99 -6.93 -14.98 -9.47
C VAL A 99 -5.78 -15.07 -8.47
N ALA A 100 -4.57 -15.32 -8.96
CA ALA A 100 -3.41 -15.53 -8.09
C ALA A 100 -2.77 -14.21 -7.63
N VAL A 101 -2.74 -14.00 -6.32
CA VAL A 101 -2.22 -12.81 -5.63
C VAL A 101 -0.95 -13.14 -4.85
N THR A 102 0.00 -12.21 -4.84
CA THR A 102 1.21 -12.34 -4.01
C THR A 102 0.92 -11.90 -2.57
N SER A 103 1.52 -12.60 -1.61
CA SER A 103 1.35 -12.39 -0.16
C SER A 103 1.78 -11.01 0.35
N HIS A 104 2.51 -10.23 -0.45
CA HIS A 104 3.27 -9.06 0.00
C HIS A 104 2.49 -7.73 0.04
N THR A 105 1.32 -7.59 -0.62
CA THR A 105 0.64 -6.28 -0.71
C THR A 105 -0.87 -6.33 -0.41
N ALA A 106 -1.24 -5.92 0.81
CA ALA A 106 -2.64 -5.82 1.22
C ALA A 106 -3.42 -4.79 0.39
N THR A 107 -2.86 -3.59 0.17
CA THR A 107 -3.52 -2.48 -0.54
C THR A 107 -3.87 -2.83 -1.99
N SER A 108 -2.96 -3.49 -2.71
CA SER A 108 -3.17 -3.88 -4.11
C SER A 108 -4.37 -4.82 -4.26
N ILE A 109 -4.54 -5.74 -3.30
CA ILE A 109 -5.68 -6.67 -3.27
C ILE A 109 -6.98 -5.92 -2.95
N GLN A 110 -6.96 -4.95 -2.01
CA GLN A 110 -8.16 -4.13 -1.73
C GLN A 110 -8.54 -3.23 -2.92
N LEU A 111 -7.56 -2.61 -3.59
CA LEU A 111 -7.81 -1.85 -4.82
C LEU A 111 -8.37 -2.76 -5.93
N LEU A 112 -7.84 -3.97 -6.09
CA LEU A 112 -8.37 -4.91 -7.08
C LEU A 112 -9.81 -5.33 -6.76
N ARG A 113 -10.16 -5.55 -5.48
CA ARG A 113 -11.55 -5.85 -5.06
C ARG A 113 -12.52 -4.74 -5.44
N VAL A 114 -12.15 -3.47 -5.21
CA VAL A 114 -12.94 -2.31 -5.62
C VAL A 114 -13.07 -2.25 -7.14
N LEU A 115 -11.98 -2.37 -7.88
CA LEU A 115 -12.02 -2.34 -9.35
C LEU A 115 -12.83 -3.51 -9.95
N PHE A 116 -12.72 -4.72 -9.39
CA PHE A 116 -13.49 -5.89 -9.82
C PHE A 116 -14.99 -5.67 -9.61
N LYS A 117 -15.40 -5.23 -8.42
CA LYS A 117 -16.82 -5.00 -8.08
C LYS A 117 -17.41 -3.80 -8.82
N ASP A 118 -16.74 -2.65 -8.75
CA ASP A 118 -17.34 -1.36 -9.07
C ASP A 118 -17.04 -0.91 -10.50
N PHE A 119 -15.91 -1.33 -11.11
CA PHE A 119 -15.56 -1.01 -12.50
C PHE A 119 -15.85 -2.17 -13.47
N TRP A 120 -15.15 -3.31 -13.34
CA TRP A 120 -15.20 -4.42 -14.30
C TRP A 120 -16.38 -5.41 -14.11
N LYS A 121 -17.16 -5.28 -13.04
CA LYS A 121 -18.31 -6.14 -12.69
C LYS A 121 -17.98 -7.65 -12.59
N VAL A 122 -16.80 -7.96 -12.08
CA VAL A 122 -16.28 -9.33 -11.92
C VAL A 122 -16.77 -9.96 -10.60
N SER A 123 -17.71 -10.89 -10.69
CA SER A 123 -18.29 -11.63 -9.56
C SER A 123 -17.61 -13.00 -9.34
N ASP A 124 -17.90 -13.64 -8.19
CA ASP A 124 -17.64 -15.07 -7.94
C ASP A 124 -16.17 -15.53 -8.10
N HIS A 125 -15.24 -14.58 -8.08
CA HIS A 125 -13.81 -14.79 -8.20
C HIS A 125 -13.19 -15.19 -6.86
N GLN A 126 -12.17 -16.04 -6.89
CA GLN A 126 -11.42 -16.43 -5.68
C GLN A 126 -9.97 -15.96 -5.75
N PHE A 127 -9.50 -15.28 -4.70
CA PHE A 127 -8.08 -14.92 -4.57
C PHE A 127 -7.30 -16.07 -3.96
N VAL A 128 -6.30 -16.57 -4.70
CA VAL A 128 -5.45 -17.70 -4.30
C VAL A 128 -3.99 -17.26 -4.19
N GLY A 129 -3.20 -17.91 -3.32
CA GLY A 129 -1.75 -17.67 -3.28
C GLY A 129 -1.07 -18.19 -4.55
N VAL A 130 -0.01 -17.52 -5.01
CA VAL A 130 0.81 -18.00 -6.15
C VAL A 130 1.47 -19.36 -5.83
N ASP A 131 1.69 -19.63 -4.54
CA ASP A 131 2.31 -20.84 -3.99
C ASP A 131 1.48 -22.12 -4.23
N CYS A 132 0.20 -21.99 -4.62
CA CYS A 132 -0.68 -23.11 -4.95
C CYS A 132 -0.42 -23.65 -6.37
N SER A 133 0.18 -24.83 -6.47
CA SER A 133 0.42 -25.54 -7.74
C SER A 133 -0.88 -26.12 -8.35
N MET A 134 -1.72 -25.23 -8.87
CA MET A 134 -2.85 -25.54 -9.76
C MET A 134 -2.68 -24.75 -11.06
N LYS A 135 -3.31 -25.18 -12.17
CA LYS A 135 -3.10 -24.64 -13.53
C LYS A 135 -3.44 -23.14 -13.66
N LEU A 136 -2.47 -22.27 -13.33
CA LEU A 136 -2.58 -20.82 -13.37
C LEU A 136 -2.95 -20.32 -14.77
N HIS A 137 -4.15 -19.74 -14.88
CA HIS A 137 -4.62 -19.03 -16.07
C HIS A 137 -4.21 -17.56 -16.08
N CYS A 138 -4.05 -16.97 -14.90
CA CYS A 138 -3.59 -15.61 -14.64
C CYS A 138 -2.65 -15.64 -13.43
N GLY A 139 -1.65 -14.76 -13.37
CA GLY A 139 -0.69 -14.74 -12.27
C GLY A 139 -0.02 -13.37 -12.14
N LEU A 140 0.20 -12.95 -10.88
CA LEU A 140 0.69 -11.63 -10.47
C LEU A 140 -0.34 -10.51 -10.63
N VAL A 141 -1.01 -10.18 -9.51
CA VAL A 141 -1.79 -8.94 -9.36
C VAL A 141 -0.86 -7.78 -9.02
N ILE A 142 -0.41 -7.17 -10.10
CA ILE A 142 0.08 -5.81 -10.25
C ILE A 142 -1.07 -5.15 -11.13
N LEU A 143 -1.08 -3.87 -11.60
CA LEU A 143 -2.28 -3.21 -12.23
C LEU A 143 -2.01 -2.14 -13.34
N ARG A 144 -2.38 -2.36 -14.62
CA ARG A 144 -2.24 -1.35 -15.72
C ARG A 144 -3.62 -0.99 -16.30
N TRP A 145 -3.82 0.27 -16.66
CA TRP A 145 -5.05 0.81 -17.24
C TRP A 145 -4.79 1.56 -18.56
N SER A 146 -5.79 1.56 -19.45
CA SER A 146 -5.93 2.31 -20.71
C SER A 146 -7.36 2.02 -21.23
N SER A 147 -8.20 2.97 -21.66
CA SER A 147 -8.09 4.44 -21.75
C SER A 147 -9.43 5.12 -21.38
N ASP A 148 -9.50 6.45 -21.51
CA ASP A 148 -10.72 7.26 -21.66
C ASP A 148 -11.63 7.54 -20.43
N LEU A 149 -11.10 7.42 -19.20
CA LEU A 149 -11.66 8.06 -17.99
C LEU A 149 -10.55 8.62 -17.08
N PRO A 150 -10.65 9.87 -16.60
CA PRO A 150 -9.63 10.48 -15.76
C PRO A 150 -9.74 10.10 -14.27
N LEU A 151 -8.62 10.25 -13.55
CA LEU A 151 -8.50 10.26 -12.08
C LEU A 151 -8.79 8.95 -11.33
N ILE A 152 -7.70 8.26 -10.94
CA ILE A 152 -7.57 7.78 -9.55
C ILE A 152 -6.50 8.65 -8.90
N THR A 153 -6.88 9.43 -7.89
CA THR A 153 -5.97 10.28 -7.12
C THR A 153 -6.24 10.06 -5.65
N ILE A 154 -5.20 9.64 -4.91
CA ILE A 154 -5.21 9.61 -3.45
C ILE A 154 -4.20 10.68 -3.01
N LEU A 155 -4.69 11.90 -2.96
CA LEU A 155 -4.01 13.08 -2.43
C LEU A 155 -4.92 13.67 -1.36
N PHE A 156 -4.43 13.76 -0.12
CA PHE A 156 -5.12 14.50 0.93
C PHE A 156 -4.30 15.72 1.33
N THR A 157 -4.69 16.88 0.80
CA THR A 157 -4.49 18.15 1.49
C THR A 157 -5.68 18.39 2.41
N ILE A 158 -5.44 18.85 3.62
CA ILE A 158 -6.48 19.42 4.49
C ILE A 158 -6.10 20.88 4.73
N SER A 159 -6.40 21.70 3.71
CA SER A 159 -6.25 23.15 3.76
C SER A 159 -7.63 23.77 3.98
N GLY A 160 -7.89 24.22 5.21
CA GLY A 160 -9.13 24.92 5.55
C GLY A 160 -9.77 24.44 6.85
N LEU A 161 -9.42 25.10 7.96
CA LEU A 161 -10.36 25.31 9.06
C LEU A 161 -11.37 26.38 8.61
N PRO A 162 -12.70 26.13 8.59
CA PRO A 162 -13.66 27.21 8.70
C PRO A 162 -13.53 27.82 10.10
N GLY A 163 -13.39 29.14 10.19
CA GLY A 163 -12.98 29.81 11.43
C GLY A 163 -14.12 30.29 12.34
N ARG A 164 -13.69 30.91 13.46
CA ARG A 164 -14.46 31.36 14.64
C ARG A 164 -14.89 30.22 15.58
N LEU A 165 -14.88 30.43 16.89
CA LEU A 165 -14.51 31.64 17.65
C LEU A 165 -13.03 31.64 18.05
#